data_AF-A0A4Y3WQC4-F1
#
_entry.id   AF-A0A4Y3WQC4-F1
#
_cell.length_a   1.000
_cell.length_b   1.000
_cell.length_c   1.000
_cell.angle_alpha   90.00
_cell.angle_beta   90.00
_cell.angle_gamma   90.00
#
_symmetry.space_group_name_H-M   'P 1'
#
loop_
_entity.id
_entity.type
_entity.pdbx_description
1 polymer ?
#
loop_
_entity_poly.entity_id
_entity_poly.type
_entity_poly.pdbx_seq_one_letter_code
_entity_poly.pdbx_strand_id
1 'polypeptide(L)'
;MTEPETPVVAITDNDQLLHIAPADDVLAHIRTEEQTVPPADRPAWDFYTATGQVLVRVTDQATGEQRLEPDATAEPPTALDRQLLVDRIDAFLAAVQVEATRDLLSGVETDHVRTPRAVGDLPDVVIGLAAVMSPHGVFTQPDVRDWIHNLGHRIFG
;
A
#
# COMPACT_ATOMS: atom_id res chain seq x y z
N MET A 1 17.20 13.57 -15.67
CA MET A 1 16.59 13.16 -14.39
C MET A 1 15.09 13.30 -14.59
N THR A 2 14.40 12.19 -14.75
CA THR A 2 12.93 12.16 -14.72
C THR A 2 12.50 12.55 -13.30
N GLU A 3 11.43 13.35 -13.19
CA GLU A 3 10.85 13.63 -11.87
C GLU A 3 10.48 12.30 -11.21
N PRO A 4 10.68 12.14 -9.89
CA PRO A 4 10.22 10.94 -9.19
C PRO A 4 8.71 10.83 -9.38
N GLU A 5 8.26 9.67 -9.86
CA GLU A 5 6.84 9.41 -10.05
C GLU A 5 6.11 9.54 -8.71
N THR A 6 4.95 10.21 -8.74
CA THR A 6 4.16 10.42 -7.51
C THR A 6 3.64 9.07 -7.02
N PRO A 7 3.88 8.71 -5.75
CA PRO A 7 3.42 7.43 -5.21
C PRO A 7 1.90 7.34 -5.24
N VAL A 8 1.41 6.12 -5.47
CA VAL A 8 0.00 5.75 -5.36
C VAL A 8 -0.18 4.85 -4.16
N VAL A 9 -1.39 4.86 -3.61
CA VAL A 9 -1.85 3.91 -2.60
C VAL A 9 -2.68 2.86 -3.29
N ALA A 10 -2.33 1.59 -3.12
CA ALA A 10 -3.26 0.48 -3.38
C ALA A 10 -3.57 -0.20 -2.06
N ILE A 11 -4.85 -0.32 -1.74
CA ILE A 11 -5.32 -0.94 -0.51
C ILE A 11 -6.49 -1.86 -0.85
N THR A 12 -6.59 -3.00 -0.19
CA THR A 12 -7.72 -3.90 -0.43
C THR A 12 -9.00 -3.31 0.17
N ASP A 13 -10.16 -3.63 -0.41
CA ASP A 13 -11.47 -3.16 0.04
C ASP A 13 -11.79 -3.45 1.52
N ASN A 14 -11.11 -4.45 2.08
CA ASN A 14 -11.20 -4.89 3.47
C ASN A 14 -10.02 -4.45 4.35
N ASP A 15 -9.14 -3.58 3.86
CA ASP A 15 -8.00 -2.98 4.56
C ASP A 15 -6.95 -3.97 5.08
N GLN A 16 -6.83 -5.12 4.42
CA GLN A 16 -5.94 -6.22 4.82
C GLN A 16 -4.57 -6.18 4.15
N LEU A 17 -4.45 -5.63 2.94
CA LEU A 17 -3.18 -5.45 2.26
C LEU A 17 -3.02 -4.01 1.79
N LEU A 18 -1.78 -3.51 1.84
CA LEU A 18 -1.43 -2.14 1.50
C LEU A 18 -0.12 -2.11 0.70
N HIS A 19 -0.14 -1.38 -0.42
CA HIS A 19 1.02 -1.01 -1.21
C HIS A 19 1.08 0.51 -1.38
N ILE A 20 2.26 1.09 -1.17
CA ILE A 20 2.52 2.51 -1.43
C ILE A 20 3.85 2.64 -2.16
N ALA A 21 3.79 2.90 -3.47
CA ALA A 21 4.95 3.02 -4.36
C ALA A 21 4.54 3.74 -5.67
N PRO A 22 5.46 4.01 -6.62
CA PRO A 22 5.08 4.40 -7.97
C PRO A 22 4.07 3.44 -8.62
N ALA A 23 3.23 3.95 -9.51
CA ALA A 23 2.10 3.19 -10.06
C ALA A 23 2.52 1.89 -10.76
N ASP A 24 3.59 1.93 -11.54
CA ASP A 24 4.11 0.77 -12.26
C ASP A 24 4.63 -0.32 -11.31
N ASP A 25 5.31 0.09 -10.22
CA ASP A 25 5.81 -0.82 -9.19
C ASP A 25 4.66 -1.50 -8.44
N VAL A 26 3.63 -0.73 -8.06
CA VAL A 26 2.42 -1.25 -7.40
C VAL A 26 1.71 -2.27 -8.28
N LEU A 27 1.49 -1.94 -9.57
CA LEU A 27 0.82 -2.85 -10.50
C LEU A 27 1.64 -4.12 -10.79
N ALA A 28 2.95 -3.98 -10.94
CA ALA A 28 3.83 -5.13 -11.14
C ALA A 28 3.76 -6.09 -9.93
N HIS A 29 3.79 -5.55 -8.71
CA HIS A 29 3.75 -6.34 -7.49
C HIS A 29 2.39 -7.03 -7.29
N ILE A 30 1.28 -6.30 -7.41
CA ILE A 30 -0.08 -6.86 -7.30
C ILE A 30 -0.30 -7.95 -8.34
N ARG A 31 0.22 -7.79 -9.56
CA ARG A 31 0.13 -8.84 -10.59
C ARG A 31 0.82 -10.12 -10.14
N THR A 32 1.99 -10.03 -9.50
CA THR A 32 2.68 -11.19 -8.93
C THR A 32 1.86 -11.83 -7.83
N GLU A 33 1.27 -11.05 -6.91
CA GLU A 33 0.39 -11.57 -5.84
C GLU A 33 -0.84 -12.29 -6.42
N GLU A 34 -1.55 -11.66 -7.34
CA GLU A 34 -2.74 -12.21 -8.00
C GLU A 34 -2.45 -13.49 -8.82
N GLN A 35 -1.21 -13.72 -9.25
CA GLN A 35 -0.78 -14.95 -9.92
C GLN A 35 -0.60 -16.12 -8.96
N THR A 36 -0.34 -15.85 -7.68
CA THR A 36 -0.15 -16.89 -6.65
C THR A 36 -1.46 -17.38 -6.03
N VAL A 37 -2.56 -16.65 -6.25
CA VAL A 37 -3.90 -16.97 -5.72
C VAL A 37 -4.89 -17.31 -6.86
N PRO A 38 -5.84 -18.24 -6.65
CA PRO A 38 -6.89 -18.54 -7.62
C PRO A 38 -7.72 -17.29 -7.95
N PRO A 39 -8.25 -17.16 -9.19
CA PRO A 39 -9.01 -15.96 -9.58
C PRO A 39 -10.22 -15.63 -8.70
N ALA A 40 -10.86 -16.64 -8.10
CA ALA A 40 -12.02 -16.45 -7.22
C ALA A 40 -11.67 -15.86 -5.85
N ASP A 41 -10.39 -15.97 -5.45
CA ASP A 41 -9.89 -15.56 -4.13
C ASP A 41 -8.97 -14.34 -4.24
N ARG A 42 -8.90 -13.72 -5.43
CA ARG A 42 -8.08 -12.52 -5.64
C ARG A 42 -8.65 -11.35 -4.83
N PRO A 43 -7.82 -10.64 -4.06
CA PRO A 43 -8.27 -9.46 -3.34
C PRO A 43 -8.74 -8.37 -4.30
N ALA A 44 -9.82 -7.68 -3.92
CA ALA A 44 -10.27 -6.48 -4.62
C ALA A 44 -9.44 -5.29 -4.17
N TRP A 45 -8.79 -4.62 -5.12
CA TRP A 45 -7.89 -3.49 -4.87
C TRP A 45 -8.55 -2.16 -5.23
N ASP A 46 -8.50 -1.21 -4.30
CA ASP A 46 -8.77 0.21 -4.54
C ASP A 46 -7.44 0.93 -4.76
N PHE A 47 -7.41 1.89 -5.70
CA PHE A 47 -6.22 2.66 -6.03
C PHE A 47 -6.47 4.16 -5.86
N TYR A 48 -5.52 4.87 -5.25
CA TYR A 48 -5.61 6.30 -4.98
C TYR A 48 -4.28 7.02 -5.25
N THR A 49 -4.35 8.27 -5.71
CA THR A 49 -3.18 9.17 -5.67
C THR A 49 -2.88 9.65 -4.25
N ALA A 50 -1.72 10.27 -4.04
CA ALA A 50 -1.40 10.99 -2.80
C ALA A 50 -2.40 12.12 -2.43
N THR A 51 -3.20 12.60 -3.38
CA THR A 51 -4.25 13.61 -3.14
C THR A 51 -5.63 12.99 -2.88
N GLY A 52 -5.74 11.66 -2.92
CA GLY A 52 -6.98 10.91 -2.71
C GLY A 52 -7.83 10.74 -3.96
N GLN A 53 -7.32 11.10 -5.16
CA GLN A 53 -8.04 10.87 -6.41
C GLN A 53 -8.13 9.36 -6.66
N VAL A 54 -9.33 8.86 -6.92
CA VAL A 54 -9.57 7.47 -7.28
C VAL A 54 -8.94 7.17 -8.65
N LEU A 55 -8.23 6.06 -8.71
CA LEU A 55 -7.62 5.52 -9.91
C LEU A 55 -8.29 4.19 -10.29
N VAL A 56 -8.38 3.92 -11.58
CA VAL A 56 -8.85 2.66 -12.13
C VAL A 56 -7.71 1.94 -12.86
N ARG A 57 -7.69 0.62 -12.73
CA ARG A 57 -6.77 -0.25 -13.48
C ARG A 57 -7.32 -0.46 -14.89
N VAL A 58 -6.62 0.09 -15.88
CA VAL A 58 -6.94 -0.07 -17.31
C VAL A 58 -5.98 -1.08 -17.92
N THR A 59 -6.50 -2.00 -18.74
CA THR A 59 -5.69 -2.95 -19.50
C THR A 59 -5.76 -2.60 -20.98
N ASP A 60 -4.61 -2.34 -21.59
CA ASP A 60 -4.50 -2.17 -23.04
C ASP A 60 -4.84 -3.50 -23.73
N GLN A 61 -5.81 -3.48 -24.64
CA GLN A 61 -6.30 -4.69 -25.30
C GLN A 61 -5.32 -5.25 -26.34
N ALA A 62 -4.43 -4.43 -26.89
CA ALA A 62 -3.47 -4.85 -27.90
C ALA A 62 -2.19 -5.43 -27.26
N THR A 63 -1.72 -4.85 -26.15
CA THR A 63 -0.47 -5.26 -25.50
C THR A 63 -0.68 -6.09 -24.23
N GLY A 64 -1.87 -6.04 -23.62
CA GLY A 64 -2.14 -6.62 -22.29
C GLY A 64 -1.47 -5.85 -21.15
N GLU A 65 -0.85 -4.71 -21.44
CA GLU A 65 -0.20 -3.85 -20.46
C GLU A 65 -1.26 -3.20 -19.55
N GLN A 66 -0.95 -3.10 -18.27
CA GLN A 66 -1.85 -2.50 -17.29
C GLN A 66 -1.27 -1.18 -16.83
N ARG A 67 -2.13 -0.19 -16.64
CA ARG A 67 -1.78 1.12 -16.08
C ARG A 67 -2.89 1.62 -15.17
N LEU A 68 -2.55 2.56 -14.29
CA LEU A 68 -3.52 3.27 -13.47
C LEU A 68 -3.88 4.60 -14.14
N GLU A 69 -5.16 4.87 -14.25
CA GLU A 69 -5.68 6.14 -14.77
C GLU A 69 -6.66 6.75 -13.79
N PRO A 70 -6.78 8.09 -13.70
CA PRO A 70 -7.84 8.73 -12.94
C PRO A 70 -9.22 8.24 -13.37
N ASP A 71 -10.06 7.88 -12.42
CA ASP A 71 -11.46 7.57 -12.71
C ASP A 71 -12.18 8.85 -13.15
N ALA A 72 -12.50 8.93 -14.44
CA ALA A 72 -13.20 10.09 -15.02
C ALA A 72 -14.65 10.24 -14.53
N THR A 73 -15.20 9.22 -13.88
CA THR A 73 -16.56 9.22 -13.33
C THR A 73 -16.58 9.55 -11.84
N ALA A 74 -15.43 9.49 -11.16
CA ALA A 74 -15.32 9.82 -9.75
C ALA A 74 -15.39 11.33 -9.53
N GLU A 75 -16.11 11.73 -8.48
CA GLU A 75 -16.08 13.11 -8.01
C GLU A 75 -14.69 13.43 -7.42
N PRO A 76 -14.21 14.69 -7.51
CA PRO A 76 -12.99 15.09 -6.84
C PRO A 76 -13.04 14.79 -5.34
N PRO A 77 -11.95 14.29 -4.73
CA PRO A 77 -11.98 13.86 -3.33
C PRO A 77 -12.26 15.04 -2.40
N THR A 78 -13.19 14.84 -1.48
CA THR A 78 -13.47 15.77 -0.39
C THR A 78 -12.40 15.65 0.72
N ALA A 79 -12.45 16.55 1.70
CA ALA A 79 -11.60 16.42 2.88
C ALA A 79 -11.93 15.16 3.70
N LEU A 80 -13.20 14.75 3.70
CA LEU A 80 -13.65 13.54 4.37
C LEU A 80 -13.09 12.29 3.67
N ASP A 81 -13.13 12.24 2.34
CA ASP A 81 -12.60 11.09 1.58
C ASP A 81 -11.10 10.89 1.83
N ARG A 82 -10.35 12.00 1.85
CA ARG A 82 -8.93 11.96 2.20
C ARG A 82 -8.69 11.47 3.62
N GLN A 83 -9.49 11.93 4.58
CA GLN A 83 -9.36 11.47 5.97
C GLN A 83 -9.72 10.00 6.11
N LEU A 84 -10.78 9.53 5.44
CA LEU A 84 -11.15 8.12 5.42
C LEU A 84 -10.02 7.24 4.88
N LEU A 85 -9.32 7.67 3.82
CA LEU A 85 -8.17 6.92 3.32
C LEU A 85 -7.01 6.90 4.33
N VAL A 86 -6.74 8.00 5.03
CA VAL A 86 -5.75 8.02 6.12
C VAL A 86 -6.15 7.05 7.24
N ASP A 87 -7.43 7.02 7.62
CA ASP A 87 -7.94 6.12 8.67
C ASP A 87 -7.82 4.64 8.26
N ARG A 88 -8.09 4.31 6.99
CA ARG A 88 -7.87 2.96 6.44
C ARG A 88 -6.40 2.55 6.50
N ILE A 89 -5.49 3.45 6.12
CA ILE A 89 -4.04 3.21 6.22
C ILE A 89 -3.61 3.01 7.69
N ASP A 90 -4.08 3.83 8.63
CA ASP A 90 -3.75 3.67 10.06
C ASP A 90 -4.29 2.34 10.61
N ALA A 91 -5.48 1.90 10.17
CA ALA A 91 -6.06 0.63 10.58
C ALA A 91 -5.19 -0.57 10.17
N PHE A 92 -4.72 -0.60 8.92
CA PHE A 92 -3.77 -1.62 8.46
C PHE A 92 -2.48 -1.59 9.30
N LEU A 93 -1.85 -0.42 9.46
CA LEU A 93 -0.60 -0.28 10.21
C LEU A 93 -0.74 -0.65 11.69
N ALA A 94 -1.92 -0.42 12.28
CA ALA A 94 -2.25 -0.82 13.63
C ALA A 94 -2.38 -2.35 13.77
N ALA A 95 -3.01 -3.02 12.80
CA ALA A 95 -3.10 -4.48 12.78
C ALA A 95 -1.70 -5.13 12.70
N VAL A 96 -0.85 -4.61 11.81
CA VAL A 96 0.56 -5.02 11.69
C VAL A 96 1.31 -4.81 13.01
N GLN A 97 1.12 -3.69 13.72
CA GLN A 97 1.75 -3.45 15.02
C GLN A 97 1.32 -4.45 16.10
N VAL A 98 0.02 -4.79 16.15
CA VAL A 98 -0.49 -5.76 17.12
C VAL A 98 0.21 -7.10 16.94
N GLU A 99 0.35 -7.54 15.70
CA GLU A 99 1.00 -8.80 15.40
C GLU A 99 2.50 -8.77 15.69
N ALA A 100 3.19 -7.69 15.31
CA ALA A 100 4.60 -7.47 15.67
C ALA A 100 4.83 -7.52 17.19
N THR A 101 3.89 -6.98 17.96
CA THR A 101 3.93 -6.99 19.43
C THR A 101 3.73 -8.42 19.98
N ARG A 102 2.86 -9.23 19.36
CA ARG A 102 2.67 -10.63 19.75
C ARG A 102 3.92 -11.46 19.51
N ASP A 103 4.56 -11.31 18.35
CA ASP A 103 5.83 -11.97 18.03
C ASP A 103 6.88 -11.67 19.10
N LEU A 104 7.07 -10.38 19.41
CA LEU A 104 8.01 -9.93 20.44
C LEU A 104 7.70 -10.55 21.82
N LEU A 105 6.44 -10.56 22.24
CA LEU A 105 6.02 -11.13 23.53
C LEU A 105 6.19 -12.66 23.58
N SER A 106 6.11 -13.33 22.43
CA SER A 106 6.30 -14.79 22.33
C SER A 106 7.78 -15.20 22.26
N GLY A 107 8.71 -14.25 22.21
CA GLY A 107 10.14 -14.50 22.12
C GLY A 107 10.65 -14.77 20.70
N VAL A 108 9.84 -14.48 19.68
CA VAL A 108 10.32 -14.42 18.29
C VAL A 108 11.16 -13.15 18.15
N GLU A 109 12.44 -13.32 17.82
CA GLU A 109 13.30 -12.17 17.49
C GLU A 109 12.76 -11.55 16.20
N THR A 110 12.33 -10.29 16.29
CA THR A 110 11.84 -9.53 15.15
C THR A 110 12.76 -8.33 14.92
N ASP A 111 13.15 -8.12 13.66
CA ASP A 111 14.01 -7.02 13.26
C ASP A 111 13.35 -5.64 13.47
N HIS A 112 12.03 -5.61 13.66
CA HIS A 112 11.25 -4.39 13.83
C HIS A 112 10.34 -4.44 15.06
N VAL A 113 10.43 -3.39 15.87
CA VAL A 113 9.64 -3.24 17.10
C VAL A 113 8.44 -2.29 16.94
N ARG A 114 8.40 -1.53 15.84
CA ARG A 114 7.36 -0.50 15.63
C ARG A 114 7.03 -0.27 14.16
N THR A 115 5.75 -0.26 13.83
CA THR A 115 5.24 0.18 12.51
C THR A 115 5.21 1.70 12.42
N PRO A 116 5.33 2.28 11.20
CA PRO A 116 5.10 3.70 10.99
C PRO A 116 3.66 4.07 11.37
N ARG A 117 3.41 5.36 11.62
CA ARG A 117 2.09 5.89 11.96
C ARG A 117 1.60 6.78 10.83
N ALA A 118 0.31 6.72 10.51
CA ALA A 118 -0.33 7.61 9.55
C ALA A 118 -0.76 8.90 10.26
N VAL A 119 0.18 9.84 10.45
CA VAL A 119 -0.08 11.13 11.11
C VAL A 119 0.12 12.25 10.11
N GLY A 120 -0.90 13.11 9.96
CA GLY A 120 -0.85 14.27 9.07
C GLY A 120 -2.00 14.26 8.08
N ASP A 121 -1.86 15.05 7.03
CA ASP A 121 -2.75 14.95 5.88
C ASP A 121 -2.33 13.81 4.95
N LEU A 122 -3.20 13.47 4.00
CA LEU A 122 -2.98 12.33 3.12
C LEU A 122 -1.67 12.44 2.31
N PRO A 123 -1.33 13.57 1.66
CA PRO A 123 -0.06 13.71 0.96
C PRO A 123 1.16 13.42 1.85
N ASP A 124 1.20 13.97 3.07
CA ASP A 124 2.30 13.75 4.01
C ASP A 124 2.40 12.28 4.43
N VAL A 125 1.26 11.64 4.71
CA VAL A 125 1.19 10.21 5.04
C VAL A 125 1.71 9.35 3.89
N VAL A 126 1.24 9.60 2.66
CA VAL A 126 1.63 8.81 1.48
C VAL A 126 3.11 9.00 1.16
N ILE A 127 3.64 10.23 1.19
CA ILE A 127 5.07 10.49 0.95
C ILE A 127 5.93 9.85 2.04
N GLY A 128 5.53 9.99 3.31
CA GLY A 128 6.25 9.41 4.44
C GLY A 128 6.31 7.88 4.37
N LEU A 129 5.18 7.23 4.04
CA LEU A 129 5.12 5.79 3.90
C LEU A 129 5.81 5.30 2.62
N ALA A 130 5.70 6.01 1.50
CA ALA A 130 6.41 5.68 0.27
C ALA A 130 7.94 5.68 0.49
N ALA A 131 8.45 6.61 1.30
CA ALA A 131 9.85 6.59 1.68
C ALA A 131 10.19 5.30 2.43
N VAL A 132 9.43 4.97 3.49
CA VAL A 132 9.65 3.75 4.31
C VAL A 132 9.50 2.46 3.52
N MET A 133 8.56 2.40 2.57
CA MET A 133 8.25 1.23 1.76
C MET A 133 9.08 1.17 0.45
N SER A 134 9.91 2.16 0.16
CA SER A 134 10.74 2.15 -1.05
C SER A 134 11.93 1.19 -0.91
N PRO A 135 12.19 0.32 -1.90
CA PRO A 135 13.36 -0.57 -1.91
C PRO A 135 14.70 0.19 -2.01
N HIS A 136 14.66 1.49 -2.32
CA HIS A 136 15.83 2.36 -2.45
C HIS A 136 15.94 3.39 -1.30
N GLY A 137 15.09 3.28 -0.28
CA GLY A 137 15.16 4.13 0.88
C GLY A 137 16.49 3.97 1.63
N VAL A 138 17.18 5.07 1.91
CA VAL A 138 18.39 5.08 2.76
C VAL A 138 17.94 4.95 4.21
N PHE A 139 17.51 3.74 4.61
CA PHE A 139 17.20 3.44 6.01
C PHE A 139 18.31 2.59 6.63
N THR A 140 18.62 2.87 7.88
CA THR A 140 19.59 2.14 8.70
C THR A 140 19.10 0.75 9.14
N GLN A 141 17.93 0.32 8.67
CA GLN A 141 17.39 -1.03 8.88
C GLN A 141 17.10 -1.65 7.51
N PRO A 142 17.69 -2.80 7.16
CA PRO A 142 17.28 -3.53 5.97
C PRO A 142 15.84 -4.02 6.16
N ASP A 143 15.02 -3.74 5.15
CA ASP A 143 13.80 -4.46 4.81
C ASP A 143 12.49 -4.21 5.59
N VAL A 144 12.26 -2.96 6.04
CA VAL A 144 10.96 -2.54 6.60
C VAL A 144 9.80 -2.80 5.61
N ARG A 145 10.06 -2.64 4.31
CA ARG A 145 9.11 -2.91 3.24
C ARG A 145 8.67 -4.36 3.26
N ASP A 146 9.59 -5.32 3.09
CA ASP A 146 9.19 -6.71 2.98
C ASP A 146 8.69 -7.22 4.34
N TRP A 147 9.17 -6.68 5.46
CA TRP A 147 8.62 -7.00 6.77
C TRP A 147 7.14 -6.59 6.93
N ILE A 148 6.77 -5.32 6.71
CA ILE A 148 5.37 -4.85 6.82
C ILE A 148 4.48 -5.64 5.86
N HIS A 149 4.98 -5.82 4.63
CA HIS A 149 4.31 -6.55 3.58
C HIS A 149 4.04 -8.02 3.95
N ASN A 150 5.08 -8.76 4.35
CA ASN A 150 4.99 -10.16 4.73
C ASN A 150 4.13 -10.35 5.98
N LEU A 151 4.17 -9.40 6.93
CA LEU A 151 3.34 -9.45 8.11
C LEU A 151 1.85 -9.23 7.75
N GLY A 152 1.55 -8.31 6.84
CA GLY A 152 0.20 -8.14 6.29
C GLY A 152 -0.34 -9.44 5.68
N HIS A 153 0.45 -10.08 4.80
CA HIS A 153 0.11 -11.38 4.23
C HIS A 153 -0.07 -12.47 5.28
N ARG A 154 0.75 -12.52 6.33
CA ARG A 154 0.62 -13.53 7.39
C ARG A 154 -0.64 -13.36 8.24
N ILE A 155 -1.08 -12.12 8.46
CA ILE A 155 -2.26 -11.83 9.29
C ILE A 155 -3.54 -12.19 8.53
N PHE A 156 -3.55 -12.01 7.20
CA PHE A 156 -4.79 -11.98 6.41
C PHE A 156 -4.85 -12.90 5.19
N GLY A 157 -3.73 -13.49 4.75
CA GLY A 157 -3.63 -14.47 3.65
C GLY A 157 -3.61 -15.91 4.12
#